data_AF-D7KSF9-F1
#
_entry.id   AF-D7KSF9-F1
#
_cell.length_a   1.000
_cell.length_b   1.000
_cell.length_c   1.000
_cell.angle_alpha   90.00
_cell.angle_beta   90.00
_cell.angle_gamma   90.00
#
_symmetry.space_group_name_H-M   'P 1'
#
loop_
_entity.id
_entity.type
_entity.pdbx_description
1 polymer ?
#
loop_
_entity_poly.entity_id
_entity_poly.type
_entity_poly.pdbx_seq_one_letter_code
_entity_poly.pdbx_strand_id
1 'polypeptide(L)'
;MNPTPNKSTSSNKRKANDAAPSSGSVVGEHESRPPGIKAMKKLRKTKGKEKASASAAPSAASATPSAEFSKMFELKQKDVEGMKELQKLSILDSLIAKKENLDEEDKIVKKKLVAELF
;
A
#
# COMPACT_ATOMS: atom_id res chain seq x y z
N MET A 1 15.37 -54.04 29.56
CA MET A 1 16.05 -54.53 28.34
C MET A 1 14.99 -54.77 27.29
N ASN A 2 14.85 -53.89 26.31
CA ASN A 2 13.89 -54.06 25.21
C ASN A 2 14.66 -54.15 23.89
N PRO A 3 14.62 -55.29 23.18
CA PRO A 3 15.20 -55.42 21.87
C PRO A 3 14.26 -54.86 20.79
N THR A 4 14.82 -54.11 19.85
CA THR A 4 14.23 -53.90 18.52
C THR A 4 14.72 -55.00 17.58
N PRO A 5 13.93 -55.37 16.55
CA PRO A 5 14.52 -55.41 15.20
C PRO A 5 13.56 -54.98 14.06
N ASN A 6 13.99 -53.95 13.33
CA ASN A 6 14.09 -53.79 11.87
C ASN A 6 13.09 -54.42 10.86
N LYS A 7 12.45 -53.51 10.09
CA LYS A 7 12.62 -53.27 8.62
C LYS A 7 11.77 -54.04 7.58
N SER A 8 10.89 -53.25 6.94
CA SER A 8 10.61 -53.12 5.47
C SER A 8 9.45 -53.90 4.81
N THR A 9 8.87 -53.22 3.80
CA THR A 9 7.84 -53.60 2.80
C THR A 9 6.40 -53.64 3.35
N SER A 10 5.36 -53.05 2.73
CA SER A 10 5.04 -52.88 1.32
C SER A 10 3.98 -51.75 1.18
N SER A 11 4.19 -50.85 0.22
CA SER A 11 3.27 -49.76 -0.14
C SER A 11 1.97 -50.29 -0.77
N ASN A 12 0.83 -50.07 -0.12
CA ASN A 12 -0.47 -50.51 -0.61
C ASN A 12 -1.11 -49.50 -1.60
N LYS A 13 -0.99 -49.84 -2.88
CA LYS A 13 -1.86 -49.56 -4.06
C LYS A 13 -2.91 -48.44 -3.97
N ARG A 14 -2.84 -47.49 -4.92
CA ARG A 14 -4.02 -47.05 -5.72
C ARG A 14 -3.60 -46.86 -7.19
N LYS A 15 -4.13 -47.72 -8.07
CA LYS A 15 -4.12 -47.54 -9.53
C LYS A 15 -5.38 -46.74 -9.88
N ALA A 16 -5.22 -45.61 -10.54
CA ALA A 16 -6.28 -44.96 -11.30
C ALA A 16 -5.62 -44.37 -12.55
N ASN A 17 -5.62 -45.16 -13.62
CA ASN A 17 -5.26 -44.71 -14.96
C ASN A 17 -6.46 -45.08 -15.82
N ASP A 18 -7.37 -44.12 -15.99
CA ASP A 18 -8.04 -43.85 -17.27
C ASP A 18 -8.89 -42.57 -17.09
N ALA A 19 -8.44 -41.47 -17.68
CA ALA A 19 -9.27 -40.29 -17.85
C ALA A 19 -8.80 -39.60 -19.14
N ALA A 20 -9.67 -39.63 -20.15
CA ALA A 20 -9.43 -39.05 -21.47
C ALA A 20 -9.05 -37.56 -21.39
N PRO A 21 -8.12 -37.07 -22.24
CA PRO A 21 -7.87 -35.64 -22.31
C PRO A 21 -9.12 -34.94 -22.88
N SER A 22 -9.72 -34.06 -22.07
CA SER A 22 -10.79 -33.17 -22.52
C SER A 22 -10.30 -32.31 -23.69
N SER A 23 -11.06 -32.33 -24.78
CA SER A 23 -10.76 -31.65 -26.04
C SER A 23 -10.41 -30.18 -25.82
N GLY A 24 -9.27 -29.78 -26.40
CA GLY A 24 -8.74 -28.43 -26.32
C GLY A 24 -9.72 -27.39 -26.84
N SER A 25 -9.99 -26.39 -26.00
CA SER A 25 -10.59 -25.14 -26.45
C SER A 25 -9.52 -24.32 -27.19
N VAL A 26 -9.68 -24.20 -28.51
CA VAL A 26 -8.97 -23.20 -29.31
C VAL A 26 -9.59 -21.85 -28.98
N VAL A 27 -8.93 -21.10 -28.10
CA VAL A 27 -9.05 -19.65 -27.98
C VAL A 27 -7.70 -19.14 -28.47
N GLY A 28 -7.59 -18.57 -29.67
CA GLY A 28 -8.35 -17.38 -30.08
C GLY A 28 -7.55 -16.18 -29.59
N GLU A 29 -6.77 -15.62 -30.52
CA GLU A 29 -6.07 -14.34 -30.46
C GLU A 29 -5.00 -14.12 -29.37
N HIS A 30 -3.87 -13.60 -29.85
CA HIS A 30 -2.72 -13.13 -29.11
C HIS A 30 -3.06 -11.84 -28.35
N GLU A 31 -4.01 -11.91 -27.41
CA GLU A 31 -4.15 -10.86 -26.41
C GLU A 31 -3.05 -11.05 -25.38
N SER A 32 -2.19 -10.04 -25.28
CA SER A 32 -1.17 -9.86 -24.26
C SER A 32 -1.80 -9.83 -22.86
N ARG A 33 -2.21 -11.00 -22.36
CA ARG A 33 -2.76 -11.16 -21.01
C ARG A 33 -1.70 -10.67 -20.02
N PRO A 34 -2.06 -9.78 -19.09
CA PRO A 34 -1.11 -9.28 -18.10
C PRO A 34 -0.52 -10.47 -17.32
N PRO A 35 0.78 -10.44 -16.98
CA PRO A 35 1.47 -11.58 -16.40
C PRO A 35 0.79 -12.01 -15.10
N GLY A 36 0.13 -13.17 -15.14
CA GLY A 36 -0.48 -13.75 -13.96
C GLY A 36 0.57 -14.11 -12.89
N ILE A 37 0.11 -14.35 -11.66
CA ILE A 37 0.90 -14.68 -10.47
C ILE A 37 1.94 -15.80 -10.72
N LYS A 38 1.67 -16.70 -11.66
CA LYS A 38 2.57 -17.80 -12.06
C LYS A 38 3.83 -17.32 -12.82
N ALA A 39 3.74 -16.26 -13.62
CA ALA A 39 4.90 -15.67 -14.32
C ALA A 39 5.79 -14.86 -13.36
N MET A 40 5.19 -14.16 -12.40
CA MET A 40 5.93 -13.44 -11.35
C MET A 40 6.79 -14.35 -10.45
N LYS A 41 6.39 -15.62 -10.25
CA LYS A 41 7.18 -16.57 -9.44
C LYS A 41 8.47 -17.00 -10.15
N LYS A 42 8.50 -17.04 -11.49
CA LYS A 42 9.72 -17.34 -12.26
C LYS A 42 10.68 -16.14 -12.27
N LEU A 43 10.16 -14.92 -12.46
CA LEU A 43 10.98 -13.69 -12.40
C LEU A 43 11.67 -13.51 -11.04
N ARG A 44 11.01 -13.84 -9.93
CA ARG A 44 11.64 -13.77 -8.59
C ARG A 44 12.77 -14.78 -8.38
N LYS A 45 12.71 -15.95 -9.03
CA LYS A 45 13.75 -16.98 -8.92
C LYS A 45 15.00 -16.66 -9.73
N THR A 46 14.86 -15.93 -10.84
CA THR A 46 16.00 -15.54 -11.69
C THR A 46 16.65 -14.24 -11.24
N LYS A 47 15.89 -13.30 -10.65
CA LYS A 47 16.42 -12.00 -10.18
C LYS A 47 17.22 -12.07 -8.87
N GLY A 48 17.28 -13.23 -8.22
CA GLY A 48 18.04 -13.44 -6.97
C GLY A 48 19.54 -13.67 -7.15
N LYS A 49 20.05 -13.84 -8.38
CA LYS A 49 21.46 -14.22 -8.63
C LYS A 49 22.31 -13.18 -9.35
N GLU A 50 21.76 -12.02 -9.72
CA GLU A 50 22.45 -11.07 -10.59
C GLU A 50 22.18 -9.61 -10.19
N LYS A 51 22.59 -9.23 -8.98
CA LYS A 51 22.87 -7.82 -8.64
C LYS A 51 24.02 -7.76 -7.64
N ALA A 52 25.19 -8.16 -8.10
CA ALA A 52 26.47 -7.85 -7.48
C ALA A 52 27.49 -7.50 -8.60
N SER A 53 27.11 -6.60 -9.50
CA SER A 53 28.07 -5.81 -10.28
C SER A 53 27.36 -4.64 -10.94
N ALA A 54 28.03 -3.50 -10.85
CA ALA A 54 27.56 -2.17 -11.21
C ALA A 54 27.29 -2.02 -12.71
N SER A 55 26.30 -1.21 -13.07
CA SER A 55 26.46 -0.07 -13.99
C SER A 55 25.11 0.57 -14.39
N ALA A 56 25.16 1.90 -14.55
CA ALA A 56 24.21 2.79 -15.21
C ALA A 56 22.96 3.26 -14.43
N ALA A 57 23.04 4.52 -13.95
CA ALA A 57 21.93 5.45 -13.66
C ALA A 57 21.10 5.71 -14.94
N PRO A 58 19.83 6.19 -14.91
CA PRO A 58 19.32 7.21 -13.99
C PRO A 58 17.91 6.94 -13.41
N SER A 59 17.69 7.22 -12.14
CA SER A 59 16.38 7.66 -11.65
C SER A 59 16.50 8.19 -10.22
N ALA A 60 15.84 9.31 -9.94
CA ALA A 60 15.79 10.04 -8.68
C ALA A 60 15.09 9.27 -7.54
N ALA A 61 15.49 8.04 -7.26
CA ALA A 61 14.85 7.17 -6.27
C ALA A 61 15.87 6.24 -5.60
N SER A 62 16.69 6.79 -4.70
CA SER A 62 17.21 6.02 -3.58
C SER A 62 17.19 6.87 -2.31
N ALA A 63 16.03 7.44 -1.99
CA ALA A 63 15.79 7.83 -0.62
C ALA A 63 15.81 6.53 0.21
N THR A 64 16.66 6.46 1.22
CA THR A 64 16.59 5.36 2.20
C THR A 64 15.19 5.36 2.81
N PRO A 65 14.63 4.21 3.23
CA PRO A 65 13.26 4.15 3.79
C PRO A 65 13.06 5.13 4.96
N SER A 66 14.14 5.49 5.66
CA SER A 66 14.15 6.54 6.69
C SER A 66 13.90 7.95 6.12
N ALA A 67 14.56 8.31 5.02
CA ALA A 67 14.37 9.61 4.37
C ALA A 67 12.95 9.78 3.80
N GLU A 68 12.35 8.70 3.28
CA GLU A 68 10.95 8.71 2.84
C GLU A 68 9.98 8.89 4.01
N PHE A 69 10.24 8.24 5.15
CA PHE A 69 9.44 8.39 6.36
C PHE A 69 9.51 9.81 6.93
N SER A 70 10.72 10.39 7.02
CA SER A 70 10.89 11.78 7.47
C SER A 70 10.10 12.76 6.59
N LYS A 71 10.18 12.61 5.27
CA LYS A 71 9.44 13.46 4.32
C LYS A 71 7.92 13.32 4.50
N MET A 72 7.42 12.09 4.66
CA MET A 72 6.00 11.82 4.92
C MET A 72 5.53 12.45 6.23
N PHE A 73 6.34 12.39 7.27
CA PHE A 73 6.02 12.99 8.57
C PHE A 73 5.97 14.51 8.50
N GLU A 74 6.93 15.13 7.81
CA GLU A 74 6.95 16.58 7.59
C GLU A 74 5.73 17.05 6.80
N LEU A 75 5.35 16.32 5.74
CA LEU A 75 4.12 16.61 4.99
C LEU A 75 2.87 16.51 5.87
N LYS A 76 2.78 15.49 6.74
CA LYS A 76 1.67 15.36 7.68
C LYS A 76 1.61 16.49 8.70
N GLN A 77 2.76 16.98 9.18
CA GLN A 77 2.77 18.12 10.09
C GLN A 77 2.21 19.38 9.40
N LYS A 78 2.68 19.67 8.18
CA LYS A 78 2.17 20.79 7.39
C LYS A 78 0.68 20.67 7.09
N ASP A 79 0.20 19.46 6.79
CA ASP A 79 -1.22 19.19 6.58
C ASP A 79 -2.05 19.44 7.85
N VAL A 80 -1.57 18.98 9.01
CA VAL A 80 -2.24 19.24 10.30
C VAL A 80 -2.28 20.73 10.62
N GLU A 81 -1.24 21.48 10.29
CA GLU A 81 -1.20 22.94 10.45
C GLU A 81 -2.21 23.62 9.52
N GLY A 82 -2.22 23.26 8.22
CA GLY A 82 -3.20 23.78 7.27
C GLY A 82 -4.64 23.45 7.64
N MET A 83 -4.89 22.26 8.20
CA MET A 83 -6.21 21.87 8.70
C MET A 83 -6.65 22.73 9.90
N LYS A 84 -5.73 23.12 10.79
CA LYS A 84 -6.05 24.03 11.90
C LYS A 84 -6.42 25.42 11.39
N GLU A 85 -5.69 25.94 10.41
CA GLU A 85 -6.00 27.22 9.77
C GLU A 85 -7.37 27.19 9.09
N LEU A 86 -7.65 26.12 8.34
CA LEU A 86 -8.94 25.93 7.68
C LEU A 86 -10.10 25.81 8.68
N GLN A 87 -9.87 25.15 9.81
CA GLN A 87 -10.86 25.05 10.88
C GLN A 87 -11.16 26.43 11.51
N LYS A 88 -10.14 27.27 11.73
CA LYS A 88 -10.33 28.64 12.23
C LYS A 88 -11.15 29.49 11.25
N LEU A 89 -10.86 29.39 9.95
CA LEU A 89 -11.64 30.05 8.90
C LEU A 89 -13.10 29.58 8.88
N SER A 90 -13.33 28.27 8.95
CA SER A 90 -14.67 27.69 8.99
C SER A 90 -15.50 28.16 10.20
N ILE A 91 -14.87 28.26 11.38
CA ILE A 91 -15.50 28.83 12.57
C ILE A 91 -15.84 30.31 12.34
N LEU A 92 -14.91 31.08 11.76
CA LEU A 92 -15.13 32.49 11.47
C LEU A 92 -16.30 32.68 10.47
N ASP A 93 -16.35 31.90 9.39
CA ASP A 93 -17.45 31.91 8.43
C ASP A 93 -18.78 31.58 9.10
N SER A 94 -18.79 30.58 9.98
CA SER A 94 -19.98 30.21 10.76
C SER A 94 -20.46 31.37 11.64
N LEU A 95 -19.54 32.08 12.31
CA LEU A 95 -19.86 33.26 13.13
C LEU A 95 -20.30 34.47 12.30
N ILE A 96 -19.85 34.58 11.05
CA ILE A 96 -20.29 35.64 10.12
C ILE A 96 -21.68 35.32 9.56
N ALA A 97 -21.98 34.05 9.31
CA ALA A 97 -23.25 33.60 8.74
C ALA A 97 -24.44 33.66 9.72
N LYS A 98 -24.18 33.64 11.04
CA LYS A 98 -25.23 33.81 12.06
C LYS A 98 -25.97 35.14 11.83
N LYS A 99 -27.28 35.06 11.57
CA LYS A 99 -28.16 36.23 11.36
C LYS A 99 -28.63 36.88 12.67
N GLU A 100 -28.51 36.15 13.77
CA GLU A 100 -28.87 36.59 15.11
C GLU A 100 -27.75 37.42 15.73
N ASN A 101 -28.08 38.23 16.74
CA ASN A 101 -27.06 39.00 17.45
C ASN A 101 -26.09 38.04 18.15
N LEU A 102 -24.79 38.18 17.88
CA LEU A 102 -23.78 37.40 18.57
C LEU A 102 -23.67 37.83 20.03
N ASP A 103 -23.48 36.85 20.91
CA ASP A 103 -23.15 37.06 22.31
C ASP A 103 -21.80 37.77 22.46
N GLU A 104 -21.55 38.33 23.65
CA GLU A 104 -20.32 39.08 23.92
C GLU A 104 -19.07 38.22 23.74
N GLU A 105 -19.11 36.96 24.19
CA GLU A 105 -18.02 36.01 24.04
C GLU A 105 -17.74 35.69 22.56
N ASP A 106 -18.80 35.41 21.79
CA ASP A 106 -18.74 35.14 20.36
C ASP A 106 -18.13 36.33 19.57
N LYS A 107 -18.47 37.57 19.96
CA LYS A 107 -17.86 38.78 19.39
C LYS A 107 -16.36 38.87 19.69
N ILE A 108 -15.94 38.48 20.89
CA ILE A 108 -14.52 38.45 21.27
C ILE A 108 -13.79 37.40 20.44
N VAL A 109 -14.35 36.19 20.31
CA VAL A 109 -13.77 35.11 19.49
C VAL A 109 -13.65 35.55 18.04
N LYS A 110 -14.72 36.14 17.46
CA LYS A 110 -14.70 36.67 16.09
C LYS A 110 -13.60 37.71 15.90
N LYS A 111 -13.44 38.66 16.82
CA LYS A 111 -12.37 39.67 16.75
C LYS A 111 -10.98 39.04 16.81
N LYS A 112 -10.77 38.07 17.70
CA LYS A 112 -9.48 37.36 17.82
C LYS A 112 -9.15 36.56 16.55
N LEU A 113 -10.12 35.83 16.00
CA LEU A 113 -9.94 35.06 14.77
C LEU A 113 -9.64 35.97 13.59
N VAL A 114 -10.35 37.10 13.45
CA VAL A 114 -10.05 38.07 12.38
C VAL A 114 -8.63 38.61 12.51
N ALA A 115 -8.19 39.01 13.71
CA ALA A 115 -6.85 39.54 13.93
C ALA A 115 -5.71 38.51 13.77
N GLU A 116 -6.02 37.22 13.91
CA GLU A 116 -5.05 36.14 13.70
C GLU A 116 -4.96 35.73 12.22
N LEU A 117 -6.07 35.81 11.48
CA LEU A 117 -6.18 35.33 10.09
C LEU A 117 -5.97 36.44 9.03
N PHE A 118 -6.13 37.71 9.40
CA PHE A 118 -6.06 38.88 8.50
C PHE A 118 -5.26 40.03 9.14
#